data_AF-A0A4Y2KFI5-F1
#
_entry.id   AF-A0A4Y2KFI5-F1
#
_cell.length_a   1.000
_cell.length_b   1.000
_cell.length_c   1.000
_cell.angle_alpha   90.00
_cell.angle_beta   90.00
_cell.angle_gamma   90.00
#
_symmetry.space_group_name_H-M   'P 1'
#
loop_
_entity.id
_entity.type
_entity.pdbx_description
1 polymer ?
#
loop_
_entity_poly.entity_id
_entity_poly.type
_entity_poly.pdbx_seq_one_letter_code
_entity_poly.pdbx_strand_id
1 'polypeptide(L)'
;MFEYLRVQSTISACGRAIQGQEGVVEDLHLHLKNLRGSASYWRTAHNELIAFIRCLGPPTWFITLSCNDLNWLHMRKAFLIADGRPDEDPSQLNLDEVQRLIESYPVVLSRHFSRCVDAFMKLIKRNDNVLGGKVIDFWTRIEFQNRGSPHVHLVVWIDKAPSFETPEGLAYIDQVISCRLPSEEEDPDLRALVKRNQIHRHTHTCHKNNSETCRFAFPRERCEQTRIAPPSSDEFIRNGGRFCTLKRTTNEK
;
A
#
# COMPACT_ATOMS: atom_id res chain seq x y z
N MET A 1 16.28 -1.79 -31.64
CA MET A 1 16.49 -0.56 -30.85
C MET A 1 15.20 -0.34 -30.08
N PHE A 2 15.16 -0.66 -28.78
CA PHE A 2 13.94 -0.51 -27.97
C PHE A 2 13.94 0.88 -27.34
N GLU A 3 13.03 1.74 -27.78
CA GLU A 3 12.78 3.03 -27.17
C GLU A 3 11.99 2.84 -25.87
N TYR A 4 12.63 3.10 -24.74
CA TYR A 4 11.94 3.20 -23.46
C TYR A 4 11.35 4.60 -23.34
N LEU A 5 10.07 4.75 -23.68
CA LEU A 5 9.31 5.93 -23.29
C LEU A 5 9.18 5.94 -21.76
N ARG A 6 9.91 6.85 -21.10
CA ARG A 6 9.65 7.20 -19.70
C ARG A 6 8.28 7.88 -19.63
N VAL A 7 7.23 7.09 -19.46
CA VAL A 7 5.93 7.63 -19.06
C VAL A 7 6.06 8.07 -17.60
N GLN A 8 6.17 9.39 -17.39
CA GLN A 8 5.92 9.98 -16.07
C GLN A 8 4.43 9.84 -15.80
N SER A 9 4.03 8.88 -14.97
CA SER A 9 2.65 8.76 -14.49
C SER A 9 2.38 9.85 -13.45
N THR A 10 2.05 11.01 -13.94
CA THR A 10 1.18 11.96 -13.23
C THR A 10 0.25 12.47 -14.30
N ILE A 11 -0.95 11.89 -14.39
CA ILE A 11 -2.06 12.57 -15.05
C ILE A 11 -2.41 13.75 -14.13
N SER A 12 -1.64 14.83 -14.25
CA SER A 12 -2.00 16.12 -13.69
C SER A 12 -2.95 16.74 -14.69
N ALA A 13 -4.25 16.54 -14.50
CA ALA A 13 -5.26 17.36 -15.16
C ALA A 13 -5.15 18.78 -14.59
N CYS A 14 -4.22 19.57 -15.11
CA CYS A 14 -4.13 21.00 -14.87
C CYS A 14 -4.86 21.72 -15.99
N GLY A 15 -6.06 22.20 -15.70
CA GLY A 15 -6.74 23.16 -16.56
C GLY A 15 -6.11 24.55 -16.39
N ARG A 16 -5.78 25.23 -17.50
CA ARG A 16 -5.50 26.67 -17.48
C ARG A 16 -6.84 27.41 -17.60
N ALA A 17 -7.04 28.42 -16.77
CA ALA A 17 -8.15 29.35 -16.96
C ALA A 17 -7.96 30.06 -18.31
N ILE A 18 -8.95 29.98 -19.21
CA ILE A 18 -9.00 30.78 -20.43
C ILE A 18 -9.88 31.97 -20.10
N GLN A 19 -9.29 33.16 -20.02
CA GLN A 19 -10.05 34.39 -19.82
C GLN A 19 -10.65 34.80 -21.17
N GLY A 20 -11.96 34.61 -21.34
CA GLY A 20 -12.69 35.10 -22.51
C GLY A 20 -12.84 36.63 -22.50
N GLN A 21 -13.04 37.22 -23.67
CA GLN A 21 -13.23 38.68 -23.86
C GLN A 21 -14.48 39.25 -23.15
N GLU A 22 -15.37 38.41 -22.62
CA GLU A 22 -16.63 38.81 -21.94
C GLU A 22 -16.60 38.68 -20.41
N GLY A 23 -15.43 38.48 -19.78
CA GLY A 23 -15.29 38.63 -18.33
C GLY A 23 -15.87 37.49 -17.46
N VAL A 24 -16.32 36.38 -18.05
CA VAL A 24 -16.64 35.18 -17.27
C VAL A 24 -15.34 34.45 -16.92
N VAL A 25 -14.87 34.62 -15.69
CA VAL A 25 -13.83 33.74 -15.13
C VAL A 25 -14.53 32.44 -14.73
N GLU A 26 -14.59 31.48 -15.66
CA GLU A 26 -14.89 30.10 -15.28
C GLU A 26 -13.68 29.59 -14.49
N ASP A 27 -13.79 29.59 -13.16
CA ASP A 27 -12.74 29.03 -12.31
C ASP A 27 -12.74 27.50 -12.46
N LEU A 28 -12.00 27.05 -13.46
CA LEU A 28 -11.77 25.65 -13.78
C LEU A 28 -11.18 24.89 -12.58
N HIS A 29 -10.55 25.58 -11.62
CA HIS A 29 -10.08 24.98 -10.37
C HIS A 29 -11.23 24.43 -9.50
N LEU A 30 -12.36 25.14 -9.44
CA LEU A 30 -13.55 24.70 -8.69
C LEU A 30 -14.18 23.45 -9.32
N HIS A 31 -14.24 23.41 -10.65
CA HIS A 31 -14.77 22.26 -11.40
C HIS A 31 -13.85 21.03 -11.27
N LEU A 32 -12.53 21.23 -11.36
CA LEU A 32 -11.55 20.16 -11.26
C LEU A 32 -11.41 19.58 -9.84
N LYS A 33 -11.88 20.28 -8.79
CA LYS A 33 -11.85 19.79 -7.40
C LYS A 33 -12.57 18.45 -7.24
N ASN A 34 -13.62 18.20 -8.02
CA ASN A 34 -14.39 16.95 -7.99
C ASN A 34 -13.77 15.84 -8.85
N LEU A 35 -12.82 16.18 -9.72
CA LEU A 35 -12.13 15.20 -10.55
C LEU A 35 -10.98 14.56 -9.77
N ARG A 36 -11.18 13.31 -9.34
CA ARG A 36 -10.13 12.51 -8.68
C ARG A 36 -8.88 12.47 -9.56
N GLY A 37 -7.73 12.77 -8.96
CA GLY A 37 -6.45 12.83 -9.67
C GLY A 37 -6.01 14.24 -10.06
N SER A 38 -6.91 15.23 -10.08
CA SER A 38 -6.54 16.61 -10.40
C SER A 38 -5.69 17.26 -9.29
N ALA A 39 -4.92 18.29 -9.64
CA ALA A 39 -4.16 19.06 -8.66
C ALA A 39 -5.06 19.73 -7.59
N SER A 40 -6.26 20.18 -8.00
CA SER A 40 -7.26 20.78 -7.10
C SER A 40 -7.80 19.78 -6.08
N TYR A 41 -8.12 18.57 -6.56
CA TYR A 41 -8.53 17.45 -5.71
C TYR A 41 -7.42 17.10 -4.70
N TRP A 42 -6.18 16.93 -5.15
CA TRP A 42 -5.07 16.56 -4.28
C TRP A 42 -4.71 17.66 -3.27
N ARG A 43 -4.85 18.93 -3.62
CA ARG A 43 -4.69 20.03 -2.66
C ARG A 43 -5.74 19.93 -1.55
N THR A 44 -6.98 19.63 -1.90
CA THR A 44 -8.06 19.45 -0.92
C THR A 44 -7.80 18.23 -0.02
N ALA A 45 -7.49 17.08 -0.61
CA ALA A 45 -7.21 15.86 0.11
C ALA A 45 -5.96 15.99 1.01
N HIS A 46 -4.94 16.74 0.58
CA HIS A 46 -3.78 17.05 1.39
C HIS A 46 -4.15 17.94 2.59
N ASN A 47 -4.91 19.01 2.37
CA ASN A 47 -5.35 19.89 3.45
C ASN A 47 -6.24 19.15 4.47
N GLU A 48 -7.07 18.22 4.00
CA GLU A 48 -7.85 17.32 4.84
C GLU A 48 -6.93 16.45 5.71
N LEU A 49 -5.95 15.75 5.11
CA LEU A 49 -4.98 14.97 5.88
C LEU A 49 -4.22 15.82 6.93
N ILE A 50 -3.83 17.05 6.59
CA ILE A 50 -3.22 17.98 7.54
C ILE A 50 -4.18 18.35 8.67
N ALA A 51 -5.47 18.53 8.38
CA ALA A 51 -6.48 18.78 9.41
C ALA A 51 -6.65 17.59 10.35
N PHE A 52 -6.71 16.36 9.82
CA PHE A 52 -6.71 15.13 10.63
C PHE A 52 -5.50 15.08 11.57
N ILE A 53 -4.29 15.32 11.06
CA ILE A 53 -3.06 15.31 11.86
C ILE A 53 -3.10 16.39 12.95
N ARG A 54 -3.62 17.58 12.64
CA ARG A 54 -3.74 18.68 13.62
C ARG A 54 -4.76 18.39 14.72
N CYS A 55 -5.86 17.72 14.40
CA CYS A 55 -6.93 17.42 15.35
C CYS A 55 -6.69 16.16 16.17
N LEU A 56 -6.12 15.11 15.55
CA LEU A 56 -5.95 13.78 16.14
C LEU A 56 -4.50 13.47 16.53
N GLY A 57 -3.54 14.30 16.13
CA GLY A 57 -2.11 14.03 16.30
C GLY A 57 -1.54 13.12 15.19
N PRO A 58 -0.31 12.62 15.35
CA PRO A 58 0.29 11.71 14.38
C PRO A 58 -0.53 10.41 14.24
N PRO A 59 -0.65 9.83 13.04
CA PRO A 59 -1.34 8.56 12.85
C PRO A 59 -0.62 7.43 13.58
N THR A 60 -1.39 6.47 14.09
CA THR A 60 -0.87 5.28 14.76
C THR A 60 -0.23 4.32 13.77
N TRP A 61 -0.91 4.05 12.64
CA TRP A 61 -0.45 3.11 11.63
C TRP A 61 -0.41 3.74 10.25
N PHE A 62 0.64 3.40 9.50
CA PHE A 62 0.71 3.61 8.05
C PHE A 62 0.73 2.24 7.36
N ILE A 63 -0.28 1.96 6.54
CA ILE A 63 -0.50 0.67 5.91
C ILE A 63 -0.47 0.87 4.39
N THR A 64 0.28 0.03 3.68
CA THR A 64 0.23 -0.03 2.22
C THR A 64 -0.31 -1.38 1.78
N LEU A 65 -1.39 -1.36 0.98
CA LEU A 65 -2.01 -2.56 0.41
C LEU A 65 -1.83 -2.56 -1.10
N SER A 66 -1.21 -3.62 -1.63
CA SER A 66 -0.98 -3.79 -3.06
C SER A 66 -1.97 -4.77 -3.67
N CYS A 67 -2.40 -4.51 -4.91
CA CYS A 67 -3.23 -5.42 -5.67
C CYS A 67 -2.45 -6.69 -6.05
N ASN A 68 -3.03 -7.86 -5.81
CA ASN A 68 -2.47 -9.16 -6.21
C ASN A 68 -3.25 -9.71 -7.43
N ASP A 69 -3.34 -8.87 -8.45
CA ASP A 69 -4.07 -9.11 -9.68
C ASP A 69 -3.59 -10.35 -10.44
N LEU A 70 -2.31 -10.67 -10.42
CA LEU A 70 -1.86 -11.89 -11.11
C LEU A 70 -2.39 -13.19 -10.48
N ASN A 71 -2.72 -13.22 -9.18
CA ASN A 71 -2.93 -14.47 -8.45
C ASN A 71 -4.32 -14.66 -7.82
N TRP A 72 -5.14 -13.60 -7.72
CA TRP A 72 -6.47 -13.73 -7.11
C TRP A 72 -7.45 -14.51 -7.99
N LEU A 73 -7.82 -15.72 -7.56
CA LEU A 73 -8.77 -16.58 -8.27
C LEU A 73 -10.15 -15.93 -8.48
N HIS A 74 -10.67 -15.22 -7.47
CA HIS A 74 -11.94 -14.50 -7.57
C HIS A 74 -11.91 -13.40 -8.65
N MET A 75 -10.75 -12.76 -8.82
CA MET A 75 -10.56 -11.73 -9.82
C MET A 75 -10.40 -12.33 -11.22
N ARG A 76 -9.62 -13.41 -11.34
CA ARG A 76 -9.54 -14.22 -12.57
C ARG A 76 -10.93 -14.70 -13.01
N LYS A 77 -11.78 -15.14 -12.06
CA LYS A 77 -13.17 -15.50 -12.35
C LYS A 77 -13.99 -14.29 -12.84
N ALA A 78 -13.82 -13.12 -12.23
CA ALA A 78 -14.47 -11.90 -12.68
C ALA A 78 -14.06 -11.51 -14.11
N PHE A 79 -12.78 -11.70 -14.47
CA PHE A 79 -12.32 -11.51 -15.84
C PHE A 79 -12.94 -12.52 -16.82
N LEU A 80 -12.97 -13.81 -16.47
CA LEU A 80 -13.61 -14.83 -17.30
C LEU A 80 -15.09 -14.53 -17.59
N ILE A 81 -15.83 -14.03 -16.59
CA ILE A 81 -17.22 -13.58 -16.78
C ILE A 81 -17.27 -12.39 -17.75
N ALA A 82 -16.38 -11.40 -17.59
CA ALA A 82 -16.33 -10.24 -18.47
C ALA A 82 -15.91 -10.59 -19.91
N ASP A 83 -15.07 -11.62 -20.07
CA ASP A 83 -14.55 -12.14 -21.35
C ASP A 83 -15.50 -13.13 -22.03
N GLY A 84 -16.69 -13.36 -21.47
CA GLY A 84 -17.71 -14.25 -22.04
C GLY A 84 -17.42 -15.75 -21.87
N ARG A 85 -16.53 -16.12 -20.96
CA ARG A 85 -16.11 -17.51 -20.68
C ARG A 85 -16.41 -17.90 -19.22
N PRO A 86 -17.66 -17.75 -18.74
CA PRO A 86 -17.97 -17.88 -17.32
C PRO A 86 -17.77 -19.29 -16.77
N ASP A 87 -17.76 -20.33 -17.61
CA ASP A 87 -17.66 -21.73 -17.17
C ASP A 87 -16.21 -22.23 -17.04
N GLU A 88 -15.23 -21.48 -17.53
CA GLU A 88 -13.82 -21.85 -17.40
C GLU A 88 -13.33 -21.77 -15.96
N ASP A 89 -12.34 -22.61 -15.65
CA ASP A 89 -11.69 -22.65 -14.34
C ASP A 89 -10.61 -21.56 -14.23
N PRO A 90 -10.76 -20.57 -13.33
CA PRO A 90 -9.77 -19.51 -13.14
C PRO A 90 -8.38 -20.01 -12.70
N SER A 91 -8.27 -21.24 -12.18
CA SER A 91 -7.00 -21.84 -11.77
C SER A 91 -6.13 -22.26 -12.96
N GLN A 92 -6.74 -22.50 -14.12
CA GLN A 92 -6.06 -22.99 -15.33
C GLN A 92 -5.45 -21.87 -16.19
N LEU A 93 -5.78 -20.61 -15.89
CA LEU A 93 -5.23 -19.47 -16.62
C LEU A 93 -3.73 -19.32 -16.36
N ASN A 94 -2.95 -19.27 -17.45
CA ASN A 94 -1.54 -18.94 -17.41
C ASN A 94 -1.33 -17.43 -17.18
N LEU A 95 -0.10 -17.02 -16.87
CA LEU A 95 0.20 -15.63 -16.51
C LEU A 95 0.00 -14.66 -17.69
N ASP A 96 0.31 -15.06 -18.92
CA ASP A 96 0.18 -14.21 -20.10
C ASP A 96 -1.28 -13.91 -20.41
N GLU A 97 -2.15 -14.90 -20.23
CA GLU A 97 -3.59 -14.74 -20.38
C GLU A 97 -4.18 -13.83 -19.30
N VAL A 98 -3.75 -14.00 -18.04
CA VAL A 98 -4.17 -13.10 -16.95
C VAL A 98 -3.72 -11.67 -17.23
N GLN A 99 -2.51 -11.47 -17.74
CA GLN A 99 -1.99 -10.16 -18.12
C GLN A 99 -2.84 -9.53 -19.24
N ARG A 100 -3.17 -10.28 -20.29
CA ARG A 100 -4.09 -9.83 -21.36
C ARG A 100 -5.45 -9.40 -20.79
N LEU A 101 -6.01 -10.18 -19.86
CA LEU A 101 -7.30 -9.89 -19.24
C LEU A 101 -7.26 -8.62 -18.38
N ILE A 102 -6.16 -8.39 -17.65
CA ILE A 102 -5.93 -7.15 -16.89
C ILE A 102 -5.97 -5.93 -17.81
N GLU A 103 -5.26 -6.02 -18.95
CA GLU A 103 -5.18 -4.94 -19.94
C GLU A 103 -6.53 -4.71 -20.66
N SER A 104 -7.29 -5.78 -20.90
CA SER A 104 -8.57 -5.74 -21.59
C SER A 104 -9.71 -5.23 -20.69
N TYR A 105 -9.65 -5.52 -19.38
CA TYR A 105 -10.74 -5.27 -18.44
C TYR A 105 -10.32 -4.44 -17.20
N PRO A 106 -9.72 -3.23 -17.38
CA PRO A 106 -9.20 -2.43 -16.27
C PRO A 106 -10.29 -1.96 -15.28
N VAL A 107 -11.53 -1.80 -15.75
CA VAL A 107 -12.68 -1.45 -14.88
C VAL A 107 -13.04 -2.61 -13.94
N VAL A 108 -12.96 -3.86 -14.42
CA VAL A 108 -13.23 -5.06 -13.60
C VAL A 108 -12.17 -5.17 -12.51
N LEU A 109 -10.89 -4.98 -12.86
CA LEU A 109 -9.78 -4.93 -11.92
C LEU A 109 -10.01 -3.85 -10.83
N SER A 110 -10.27 -2.62 -11.25
CA SER A 110 -10.46 -1.48 -10.33
C SER A 110 -11.65 -1.69 -9.38
N ARG A 111 -12.77 -2.22 -9.88
CA ARG A 111 -13.94 -2.55 -9.05
C ARG A 111 -13.64 -3.68 -8.07
N HIS A 112 -13.00 -4.75 -8.52
CA HIS A 112 -12.59 -5.86 -7.65
C HIS A 112 -11.68 -5.36 -6.53
N PHE A 113 -10.64 -4.61 -6.86
CA PHE A 113 -9.71 -4.03 -5.87
C PHE A 113 -10.44 -3.13 -4.87
N SER A 114 -11.33 -2.25 -5.34
CA SER A 114 -12.13 -1.40 -4.47
C SER A 114 -12.96 -2.21 -3.47
N ARG A 115 -13.56 -3.34 -3.89
CA ARG A 115 -14.29 -4.24 -2.99
C ARG A 115 -13.38 -4.92 -1.96
N CYS A 116 -12.17 -5.30 -2.32
CA CYS A 116 -11.19 -5.84 -1.38
C CYS A 116 -10.81 -4.79 -0.32
N VAL A 117 -10.58 -3.54 -0.74
CA VAL A 117 -10.28 -2.43 0.17
C VAL A 117 -11.47 -2.16 1.09
N ASP A 118 -12.69 -2.10 0.56
CA ASP A 118 -13.90 -1.91 1.38
C ASP A 118 -14.10 -3.04 2.41
N ALA A 119 -13.81 -4.27 2.02
CA ALA A 119 -13.87 -5.42 2.93
C ALA A 119 -12.83 -5.30 4.05
N PHE A 120 -11.59 -4.92 3.72
CA PHE A 120 -10.55 -4.65 4.70
C PHE A 120 -10.92 -3.49 5.64
N MET A 121 -11.44 -2.38 5.11
CA MET A 121 -11.88 -1.24 5.91
C MET A 121 -13.03 -1.62 6.85
N LYS A 122 -13.97 -2.47 6.41
CA LYS A 122 -15.03 -3.00 7.28
C LYS A 122 -14.47 -3.90 8.37
N LEU A 123 -13.46 -4.73 8.07
CA LEU A 123 -12.81 -5.61 9.03
C LEU A 123 -12.15 -4.79 10.15
N ILE A 124 -11.27 -3.83 9.81
CA ILE A 124 -10.55 -3.05 10.83
C ILE A 124 -11.44 -2.12 11.64
N LYS A 125 -12.59 -1.69 11.10
CA LYS A 125 -13.57 -0.86 11.83
C LYS A 125 -14.47 -1.64 12.77
N ARG A 126 -14.64 -2.95 12.54
CA ARG A 126 -15.54 -3.82 13.32
C ARG A 126 -14.79 -4.69 14.33
N ASN A 127 -13.50 -4.90 14.11
CA ASN A 127 -12.68 -5.76 14.95
C ASN A 127 -11.46 -5.00 15.44
N ASP A 128 -11.56 -4.52 16.67
CA ASP A 128 -10.53 -3.73 17.35
C ASP A 128 -9.21 -4.53 17.50
N ASN A 129 -9.25 -5.87 17.47
CA ASN A 129 -8.05 -6.68 17.62
C ASN A 129 -7.11 -6.62 16.41
N VAL A 130 -7.62 -6.29 15.22
CA VAL A 130 -6.83 -6.38 13.97
C VAL A 130 -5.67 -5.39 13.96
N LEU A 131 -5.88 -4.19 14.51
CA LEU A 131 -4.88 -3.14 14.61
C LEU A 131 -4.55 -2.79 16.08
N GLY A 132 -4.82 -3.71 17.00
CA GLY A 132 -4.53 -3.58 18.43
C GLY A 132 -5.46 -2.63 19.21
N GLY A 133 -6.43 -2.00 18.57
CA GLY A 133 -7.45 -1.20 19.24
C GLY A 133 -8.51 -0.66 18.30
N LYS A 134 -9.44 0.12 18.85
CA LYS A 134 -10.54 0.72 18.11
C LYS A 134 -10.04 1.79 17.14
N VAL A 135 -10.37 1.65 15.86
CA VAL A 135 -10.11 2.68 14.85
C VAL A 135 -11.00 3.90 15.12
N ILE A 136 -10.40 5.05 15.42
CA ILE A 136 -11.13 6.32 15.60
C ILE A 136 -11.40 7.00 14.27
N ASP A 137 -10.38 7.01 13.41
CA ASP A 137 -10.46 7.64 12.10
C ASP A 137 -9.36 7.11 11.17
N PHE A 138 -9.49 7.41 9.88
CA PHE A 138 -8.56 6.97 8.86
C PHE A 138 -8.57 7.91 7.66
N TRP A 139 -7.47 7.92 6.91
CA TRP A 139 -7.39 8.61 5.62
C TRP A 139 -6.70 7.72 4.60
N THR A 140 -7.18 7.72 3.36
CA THR A 140 -6.65 6.84 2.29
C THR A 140 -6.37 7.57 1.01
N ARG A 141 -5.32 7.12 0.33
CA ARG A 141 -4.99 7.47 -1.05
C ARG A 141 -4.88 6.20 -1.88
N ILE A 142 -5.62 6.15 -2.98
CA ILE A 142 -5.45 5.13 -4.02
C ILE A 142 -4.58 5.72 -5.12
N GLU A 143 -3.56 4.98 -5.50
CA GLU A 143 -2.63 5.33 -6.57
C GLU A 143 -2.51 4.13 -7.52
N PHE A 144 -2.14 4.42 -8.77
CA PHE A 144 -1.82 3.40 -9.77
C PHE A 144 -0.33 3.51 -10.05
N GLN A 145 0.44 2.46 -9.78
CA GLN A 145 1.87 2.47 -10.10
C GLN A 145 2.08 2.39 -11.62
N ASN A 146 3.30 2.65 -12.08
CA ASN A 146 3.70 2.58 -13.50
C ASN A 146 3.37 1.25 -14.21
N ARG A 147 2.98 0.20 -13.48
CA ARG A 147 2.56 -1.09 -14.03
C ARG A 147 1.03 -1.28 -14.10
N GLY A 148 0.26 -0.25 -13.78
CA GLY A 148 -1.21 -0.25 -13.88
C GLY A 148 -1.94 -0.88 -12.70
N SER A 149 -1.26 -1.61 -11.81
CA SER A 149 -1.89 -2.16 -10.60
C SER A 149 -2.13 -1.07 -9.56
N PRO A 150 -3.34 -1.02 -8.95
CA PRO A 150 -3.65 -0.07 -7.89
C PRO A 150 -3.01 -0.47 -6.56
N HIS A 151 -2.68 0.52 -5.75
CA HIS A 151 -2.28 0.37 -4.35
C HIS A 151 -2.99 1.40 -3.48
N VAL A 152 -3.20 1.06 -2.21
CA VAL A 152 -3.75 1.97 -1.20
C VAL A 152 -2.66 2.31 -0.20
N HIS A 153 -2.47 3.60 0.03
CA HIS A 153 -1.83 4.12 1.23
C HIS A 153 -2.92 4.53 2.22
N LEU A 154 -2.88 3.94 3.40
CA LEU A 154 -3.85 4.11 4.47
C LEU A 154 -3.12 4.61 5.72
N VAL A 155 -3.58 5.71 6.28
CA VAL A 155 -3.23 6.14 7.64
C VAL A 155 -4.41 5.87 8.57
N VAL A 156 -4.13 5.37 9.77
CA VAL A 156 -5.14 4.99 10.76
C VAL A 156 -4.77 5.57 12.11
N TRP A 157 -5.75 6.11 12.82
CA TRP A 157 -5.65 6.50 14.22
C TRP A 157 -6.40 5.47 15.08
N ILE A 158 -5.75 5.01 16.15
CA ILE A 158 -6.31 4.06 17.11
C ILE A 158 -6.58 4.78 18.44
N ASP A 159 -7.72 4.49 19.04
CA ASP A 159 -8.11 5.06 20.34
C ASP A 159 -7.11 4.67 21.42
N LYS A 160 -6.59 5.65 22.15
CA LYS A 160 -5.67 5.46 23.29
C LYS A 160 -4.46 4.56 23.01
N ALA A 161 -3.92 4.61 21.79
CA ALA A 161 -2.70 3.87 21.47
C ALA A 161 -1.54 4.27 22.43
N PRO A 162 -0.79 3.31 23.00
CA PRO A 162 0.34 3.61 23.87
C PRO A 162 1.48 4.28 23.10
N SER A 163 2.32 5.05 23.81
CA SER A 163 3.54 5.60 23.21
C SER A 163 4.49 4.47 22.80
N PHE A 164 4.94 4.47 21.55
CA PHE A 164 5.84 3.45 21.01
C PHE A 164 7.25 3.44 21.65
N GLU A 165 7.58 4.43 22.46
CA GLU A 165 8.83 4.49 23.23
C GLU A 165 8.74 3.77 24.59
N THR A 166 7.55 3.29 24.97
CA THR A 166 7.30 2.58 26.24
C THR A 166 7.31 1.07 26.06
N PRO A 167 7.57 0.26 27.10
CA PRO A 167 7.43 -1.20 27.04
C PRO A 167 6.06 -1.65 26.54
N GLU A 168 4.99 -0.96 26.95
CA GLU A 168 3.62 -1.20 26.51
C GLU A 168 3.46 -0.93 25.01
N GLY A 169 4.08 0.15 24.51
CA GLY A 169 4.10 0.47 23.08
C GLY A 169 4.86 -0.52 22.22
N LEU A 170 5.99 -1.04 22.72
CA LEU A 170 6.75 -2.08 22.03
C LEU A 170 5.95 -3.39 21.96
N ALA A 171 5.29 -3.78 23.06
CA ALA A 171 4.39 -4.94 23.07
C ALA A 171 3.19 -4.75 22.13
N TYR A 172 2.66 -3.53 22.04
CA TYR A 172 1.60 -3.16 21.12
C TYR A 172 2.04 -3.27 19.64
N ILE A 173 3.28 -2.88 19.31
CA ILE A 173 3.84 -3.10 17.98
C ILE A 173 3.95 -4.59 17.68
N ASP A 174 4.51 -5.38 18.59
CA ASP A 174 4.72 -6.83 18.41
C ASP A 174 3.39 -7.60 18.28
N GLN A 175 2.29 -7.07 18.82
CA GLN A 175 0.94 -7.62 18.65
C GLN A 175 0.43 -7.46 17.20
N VAL A 176 0.75 -6.34 16.54
CA VAL A 176 0.16 -5.98 15.24
C VAL A 176 1.10 -6.30 14.07
N ILE A 177 2.42 -6.19 14.29
CA ILE A 177 3.44 -6.33 13.25
C ILE A 177 4.47 -7.36 13.70
N SER A 178 4.74 -8.35 12.83
CA SER A 178 5.72 -9.38 13.12
C SER A 178 6.55 -9.74 11.90
N CYS A 179 7.81 -10.13 12.12
CA CYS A 179 8.64 -10.81 11.13
C CYS A 179 8.51 -12.35 11.22
N ARG A 180 7.70 -12.88 12.14
CA ARG A 180 7.57 -14.32 12.37
C ARG A 180 6.99 -15.03 11.15
N LEU A 181 7.66 -16.10 10.74
CA LEU A 181 7.10 -17.09 9.84
C LEU A 181 6.49 -18.21 10.69
N PRO A 182 5.15 -18.41 10.70
CA PRO A 182 4.54 -19.50 11.45
C PRO A 182 5.08 -20.86 10.98
N SER A 183 5.03 -21.85 11.87
CA SER A 183 5.39 -23.22 11.51
C SER A 183 4.31 -23.82 10.60
N GLU A 184 4.64 -24.94 9.95
CA GLU A 184 3.69 -25.60 9.04
C GLU A 184 2.52 -26.25 9.82
N GLU A 185 2.76 -26.58 11.08
CA GLU A 185 1.79 -27.15 12.01
C GLU A 185 0.90 -26.08 12.67
N GLU A 186 1.41 -24.87 12.86
CA GLU A 186 0.70 -23.76 13.53
C GLU A 186 -0.33 -23.10 12.60
N ASP A 187 0.11 -22.66 11.42
CA ASP A 187 -0.75 -22.00 10.44
C ASP A 187 -0.17 -22.18 9.02
N PRO A 188 -0.48 -23.29 8.34
CA PRO A 188 0.06 -23.58 7.01
C PRO A 188 -0.38 -22.56 5.96
N ASP A 189 -1.59 -21.99 6.11
CA ASP A 189 -2.16 -21.04 5.15
C ASP A 189 -1.46 -19.68 5.24
N LEU A 190 -1.34 -19.12 6.45
CA LEU A 190 -0.59 -17.88 6.68
C LEU A 190 0.87 -18.06 6.27
N ARG A 191 1.47 -19.21 6.57
CA ARG A 191 2.83 -19.54 6.16
C ARG A 191 2.99 -19.50 4.64
N ALA A 192 2.07 -20.11 3.90
CA ALA A 192 2.08 -20.09 2.43
C ALA A 192 1.90 -18.66 1.89
N LEU A 193 1.02 -17.86 2.49
CA LEU A 193 0.82 -16.45 2.13
C LEU A 193 2.06 -15.60 2.35
N VAL A 194 2.72 -15.73 3.52
CA VAL A 194 3.96 -15.01 3.84
C VAL A 194 5.07 -15.42 2.87
N LYS A 195 5.28 -16.72 2.64
CA LYS A 195 6.30 -17.22 1.71
C LYS A 195 6.14 -16.73 0.28
N ARG A 196 4.88 -16.59 -0.15
CA ARG A 196 4.55 -16.14 -1.50
C ARG A 196 4.67 -14.62 -1.65
N ASN A 197 4.21 -13.86 -0.66
CA ASN A 197 3.93 -12.43 -0.84
C ASN A 197 4.83 -11.49 -0.01
N GLN A 198 5.43 -11.96 1.09
CA GLN A 198 6.11 -11.12 2.08
C GLN A 198 7.59 -11.51 2.30
N ILE A 199 8.14 -12.38 1.44
CA ILE A 199 9.58 -12.68 1.41
C ILE A 199 10.26 -11.81 0.36
N HIS A 200 11.29 -11.08 0.77
CA HIS A 200 12.14 -10.31 -0.13
C HIS A 200 12.90 -11.26 -1.06
N ARG A 201 12.72 -11.09 -2.36
CA ARG A 201 13.51 -11.78 -3.39
C ARG A 201 14.30 -10.75 -4.16
N HIS A 202 15.61 -10.97 -4.31
CA HIS A 202 16.44 -10.03 -5.04
C HIS A 202 15.98 -9.92 -6.49
N THR A 203 15.75 -8.69 -6.93
CA THR A 203 15.45 -8.33 -8.32
C THR A 203 16.50 -7.35 -8.82
N HIS A 204 16.50 -7.05 -10.12
CA HIS A 204 17.39 -6.03 -10.70
C HIS A 204 17.31 -4.65 -10.00
N THR A 205 16.18 -4.34 -9.36
CA THR A 205 16.01 -3.08 -8.61
C THR A 205 16.74 -3.04 -7.26
N CYS A 206 17.17 -4.20 -6.74
CA CYS A 206 17.87 -4.29 -5.46
C CYS A 206 19.29 -3.77 -5.54
N HIS A 207 19.97 -3.98 -6.68
CA HIS A 207 21.37 -3.63 -6.90
C HIS A 207 21.44 -2.48 -7.90
N LYS A 208 21.08 -1.28 -7.44
CA LYS A 208 21.25 -0.06 -8.26
C LYS A 208 22.73 0.31 -8.30
N ASN A 209 23.22 0.74 -9.47
CA ASN A 209 24.60 1.20 -9.66
C ASN A 209 25.68 0.15 -9.29
N ASN A 210 25.44 -1.13 -9.57
CA ASN A 210 26.36 -2.24 -9.23
C ASN A 210 26.72 -2.33 -7.74
N SER A 211 25.85 -1.86 -6.84
CA SER A 211 26.04 -2.08 -5.40
C SER A 211 26.01 -3.57 -5.07
N GLU A 212 27.05 -4.07 -4.39
CA GLU A 212 27.07 -5.43 -3.83
C GLU A 212 26.00 -5.61 -2.74
N THR A 213 25.59 -4.50 -2.10
CA THR A 213 24.57 -4.52 -1.05
C THR A 213 23.18 -4.21 -1.61
N CYS A 214 22.17 -4.89 -1.06
CA CYS A 214 20.78 -4.60 -1.38
C CYS A 214 20.40 -3.19 -0.93
N ARG A 215 19.83 -2.38 -1.83
CA ARG A 215 19.29 -1.04 -1.50
C ARG A 215 18.32 -1.05 -0.32
N PHE A 216 17.61 -2.16 -0.12
CA PHE A 216 16.63 -2.31 0.96
C PHE A 216 17.23 -2.89 2.25
N ALA A 217 18.53 -3.17 2.27
CA ALA A 217 19.29 -3.79 3.37
C ALA A 217 18.82 -5.22 3.72
N PHE A 218 18.46 -6.02 2.71
CA PHE A 218 18.22 -7.46 2.90
C PHE A 218 19.49 -8.28 2.56
N PRO A 219 19.73 -9.41 3.27
CA PRO A 219 18.98 -9.86 4.44
C PRO A 219 19.24 -8.94 5.64
N ARG A 220 18.21 -8.72 6.47
CA ARG A 220 18.34 -7.84 7.64
C ARG A 220 18.99 -8.61 8.79
N GLU A 221 19.75 -7.90 9.62
CA GLU A 221 20.36 -8.47 10.81
C GLU A 221 19.32 -8.96 11.82
N ARG A 222 19.70 -9.99 12.59
CA ARG A 222 18.91 -10.55 13.68
C ARG A 222 18.66 -9.49 14.74
N CYS A 223 17.45 -9.44 15.28
CA CYS A 223 17.10 -8.54 16.36
C CYS A 223 16.25 -9.28 17.40
N GLU A 224 16.71 -9.38 18.64
CA GLU A 224 16.02 -10.20 19.65
C GLU A 224 14.74 -9.57 20.21
N GLN A 225 14.62 -8.24 20.08
CA GLN A 225 13.52 -7.44 20.59
C GLN A 225 13.23 -6.29 19.63
N THR A 226 11.96 -5.87 19.54
CA THR A 226 11.59 -4.68 18.77
C THR A 226 12.13 -3.43 19.44
N ARG A 227 12.70 -2.52 18.65
CA ARG A 227 13.35 -1.29 19.13
C ARG A 227 12.93 -0.10 18.29
N ILE A 228 12.77 1.04 18.95
CA ILE A 228 12.58 2.34 18.29
C ILE A 228 13.91 3.10 18.34
N ALA A 229 14.40 3.51 17.17
CA ALA A 229 15.56 4.39 17.02
C ALA A 229 15.07 5.84 17.09
N PRO A 230 15.59 6.67 18.01
CA PRO A 230 15.21 8.07 18.12
C PRO A 230 15.43 8.82 16.79
N PRO A 231 14.52 9.74 16.41
CA PRO A 231 14.76 10.66 15.31
C PRO A 231 16.06 11.40 15.60
N SER A 232 17.03 11.40 14.67
CA SER A 232 18.41 11.93 14.77
C SER A 232 19.51 11.03 15.35
N SER A 233 19.19 9.81 15.81
CA SER A 233 20.24 8.86 16.20
C SER A 233 21.07 8.39 14.99
N ASP A 234 22.34 8.03 15.21
CA ASP A 234 23.16 7.44 14.14
C ASP A 234 22.52 6.17 13.58
N GLU A 235 21.79 5.41 14.40
CA GLU A 235 21.03 4.24 13.96
C GLU A 235 19.92 4.63 12.97
N PHE A 236 19.14 5.67 13.27
CA PHE A 236 18.11 6.19 12.37
C PHE A 236 18.69 6.62 11.02
N ILE A 237 19.83 7.32 11.03
CA ILE A 237 20.53 7.77 9.81
C ILE A 237 21.06 6.57 9.03
N ARG A 238 21.79 5.65 9.68
CA ARG A 238 22.34 4.44 9.04
C ARG A 238 21.25 3.55 8.45
N ASN A 239 20.08 3.48 9.09
CA ASN A 239 18.95 2.69 8.62
C ASN A 239 18.10 3.39 7.55
N GLY A 240 18.57 4.52 6.99
CA GLY A 240 17.87 5.24 5.93
C GLY A 240 16.55 5.86 6.39
N GLY A 241 16.51 6.33 7.64
CA GLY A 241 15.32 6.94 8.25
C GLY A 241 14.31 5.94 8.80
N ARG A 242 14.68 4.66 8.94
CA ARG A 242 13.82 3.67 9.61
C ARG A 242 13.98 3.84 11.12
N PHE A 243 12.90 4.24 11.76
CA PHE A 243 12.84 4.44 13.20
C PHE A 243 12.42 3.20 13.98
N CYS A 244 11.95 2.12 13.33
CA CYS A 244 11.53 0.89 14.00
C CYS A 244 12.28 -0.32 13.45
N THR A 245 12.98 -1.03 14.33
CA THR A 245 13.63 -2.31 14.05
C THR A 245 12.85 -3.42 14.74
N LEU A 246 12.12 -4.20 13.94
CA LEU A 246 11.31 -5.32 14.45
C LEU A 246 12.17 -6.49 14.91
N LYS A 247 11.71 -7.17 15.97
CA LYS A 247 12.20 -8.47 16.41
C LYS A 247 12.19 -9.48 15.25
N ARG A 248 13.31 -10.16 15.04
CA ARG A 248 13.47 -11.24 14.05
C ARG A 248 14.51 -12.26 14.46
N THR A 249 14.20 -13.54 14.24
CA THR A 249 15.07 -14.69 14.50
C THR A 249 15.87 -15.10 13.26
N THR A 250 16.81 -16.03 13.40
CA THR A 250 17.65 -16.51 12.28
C THR A 250 16.87 -17.20 11.16
N ASN A 251 15.69 -17.73 11.45
CA ASN A 251 14.85 -18.45 10.48
C ASN A 251 13.92 -17.50 9.69
N GLU A 252 13.95 -16.21 9.99
CA GLU A 252 13.07 -15.16 9.44
C GLU A 252 13.86 -14.16 8.55
N LYS A 253 14.97 -14.64 7.98
CA LYS A 253 15.90 -13.83 7.16
C LYS A 253 15.42 -13.65 5.72
#